data_AF-A0A0J6CEL6-F1
#
_entry.id   AF-A0A0J6CEL6-F1
#
_cell.length_a   1.000
_cell.length_b   1.000
_cell.length_c   1.000
_cell.angle_alpha   90.00
_cell.angle_beta   90.00
_cell.angle_gamma   90.00
#
_symmetry.space_group_name_H-M   'P 1'
#
loop_
_entity.id
_entity.type
_entity.pdbx_description
1 polymer ?
#
loop_
_entity_poly.entity_id
_entity_poly.type
_entity_poly.pdbx_seq_one_letter_code
_entity_poly.pdbx_strand_id
1 'polypeptide(L)'
;MTKKGEKQIFWELQTMKQKFKVFIRRYSEITCVRINMLYEKNRTVFKYSDEDWIAFENQFNFIFPDFVEKLCLTFPQMTKNEQRCCCLFLLDIKTGRIATILGLAPNTVSKYRKVIYEKYFDLKEERTLEDRLFEMI
;
A
#
# COMPACT_ATOMS: atom_id res chain seq x y z
N MET A 1 0.35 -15.92 29.38
CA MET A 1 1.58 -15.32 28.83
C MET A 1 1.83 -14.00 29.55
N THR A 2 3.08 -13.65 29.88
CA THR A 2 3.36 -12.42 30.64
C THR A 2 3.32 -11.19 29.72
N LYS A 3 2.83 -10.05 30.21
CA LYS A 3 2.80 -8.75 29.48
C LYS A 3 4.15 -8.36 28.85
N LYS A 4 5.25 -8.90 29.38
CA LYS A 4 6.62 -8.72 28.87
C LYS A 4 6.87 -9.49 27.55
N GLY A 5 6.33 -10.71 27.43
CA GLY A 5 6.43 -11.50 26.20
C GLY A 5 5.60 -10.93 25.05
N GLU A 6 4.40 -10.44 25.34
CA GLU A 6 3.52 -9.79 24.34
C GLU A 6 4.16 -8.52 23.78
N LYS A 7 4.77 -7.69 24.64
CA LYS A 7 5.47 -6.48 24.21
C LYS A 7 6.69 -6.80 23.34
N GLN A 8 7.42 -7.88 23.64
CA GLN A 8 8.57 -8.29 22.84
C GLN A 8 8.15 -8.73 21.43
N ILE A 9 7.13 -9.60 21.33
CA ILE A 9 6.59 -10.06 20.04
C ILE A 9 6.10 -8.87 19.20
N PHE A 10 5.43 -7.90 19.82
CA PHE A 10 5.00 -6.69 19.14
C PHE A 10 6.16 -5.93 18.50
N TRP A 11 7.27 -5.72 19.22
CA TRP A 11 8.44 -5.03 18.68
C TRP A 11 9.13 -5.82 17.55
N GLU A 12 9.17 -7.14 17.66
CA GLU A 12 9.71 -8.01 16.62
C GLU A 12 8.88 -7.92 15.32
N LEU A 13 7.54 -7.97 15.44
CA LEU A 13 6.63 -7.79 14.31
C LEU A 13 6.79 -6.41 13.66
N GLN A 14 6.87 -5.34 14.44
CA GLN A 14 7.11 -3.98 13.92
C GLN A 14 8.45 -3.89 13.20
N THR A 15 9.50 -4.49 13.75
CA THR A 15 10.83 -4.51 13.14
C THR A 15 10.82 -5.27 11.81
N MET A 16 10.11 -6.40 11.73
CA MET A 16 9.98 -7.16 10.48
C MET A 16 9.22 -6.38 9.41
N LYS A 17 8.11 -5.71 9.78
CA LYS A 17 7.38 -4.82 8.85
C LYS A 17 8.28 -3.71 8.30
N GLN A 18 9.10 -3.09 9.14
CA GLN A 18 10.04 -2.05 8.70
C GLN A 18 11.13 -2.62 7.77
N LYS A 19 11.72 -3.77 8.11
CA LYS A 19 12.73 -4.43 7.25
C LYS A 19 12.13 -4.80 5.90
N PHE A 20 10.90 -5.30 5.88
CA PHE A 20 10.19 -5.63 4.65
C PHE A 20 9.96 -4.39 3.77
N LYS A 21 9.49 -3.28 4.33
CA LYS A 21 9.35 -2.01 3.58
C LYS A 21 10.66 -1.56 2.95
N VAL A 22 11.77 -1.64 3.69
CA VAL A 22 13.11 -1.31 3.17
C VAL A 22 13.53 -2.27 2.06
N PHE A 23 13.25 -3.57 2.21
CA PHE A 23 13.53 -4.57 1.19
C PHE A 23 12.74 -4.30 -0.09
N ILE A 24 11.42 -4.11 -0.02
CA ILE A 24 10.58 -3.84 -1.19
C ILE A 24 11.04 -2.59 -1.94
N ARG A 25 11.40 -1.53 -1.20
CA ARG A 25 11.95 -0.33 -1.81
C ARG A 25 13.24 -0.62 -2.58
N ARG A 26 14.22 -1.29 -1.96
CA ARG A 26 15.50 -1.65 -2.61
C ARG A 26 15.31 -2.59 -3.79
N TYR A 27 14.40 -3.54 -3.67
CA TYR A 27 14.06 -4.46 -4.74
C TYR A 27 13.44 -3.71 -5.93
N SER A 28 12.54 -2.77 -5.65
CA SER A 28 11.91 -1.91 -6.67
C SER A 28 12.93 -1.01 -7.36
N GLU A 29 13.89 -0.45 -6.61
CA GLU A 29 15.01 0.35 -7.15
C GLU A 29 15.80 -0.41 -8.24
N ILE A 30 15.90 -1.74 -8.12
CA ILE A 30 16.67 -2.59 -9.05
C ILE A 30 15.80 -3.12 -10.19
N THR A 31 14.54 -3.48 -9.90
CA THR A 31 13.72 -4.30 -10.81
C THR A 31 12.57 -3.55 -11.49
N CYS A 32 12.07 -2.47 -10.89
CA CYS A 32 10.80 -1.86 -11.26
C CYS A 32 10.95 -0.34 -11.47
N VAL A 33 11.32 0.08 -12.69
CA VAL A 33 11.65 1.49 -12.98
C VAL A 33 10.52 2.44 -12.59
N ARG A 34 9.24 2.14 -12.89
CA ARG A 34 8.12 3.05 -12.61
C ARG A 34 7.79 3.12 -11.13
N ILE A 35 7.81 1.99 -10.42
CA ILE A 35 7.64 1.98 -8.95
C ILE A 35 8.81 2.71 -8.27
N ASN A 36 10.05 2.54 -8.76
CA ASN A 36 11.21 3.26 -8.25
C ASN A 36 11.05 4.79 -8.35
N MET A 37 10.54 5.28 -9.49
CA MET A 37 10.24 6.71 -9.68
C MET A 37 9.34 7.29 -8.58
N LEU A 38 8.49 6.47 -7.95
CA LEU A 38 7.60 6.89 -6.86
C LEU A 38 8.34 7.13 -5.54
N TYR A 39 9.54 6.58 -5.35
CA TYR A 39 10.38 6.81 -4.16
C TYR A 39 11.38 7.96 -4.34
N GLU A 40 11.71 8.33 -5.57
CA GLU A 40 12.68 9.38 -5.89
C GLU A 40 12.18 10.78 -5.50
N LYS A 41 12.65 11.31 -4.35
CA LYS A 41 12.15 12.58 -3.77
C LYS A 41 12.13 13.77 -4.73
N ASN A 42 13.13 13.89 -5.61
CA ASN A 42 13.29 15.04 -6.50
C ASN A 42 12.49 14.92 -7.81
N ARG A 43 11.86 13.77 -8.04
CA ARG A 43 11.12 13.53 -9.26
C ARG A 43 9.72 14.11 -9.19
N THR A 44 9.31 14.84 -10.22
CA THR A 44 7.91 15.24 -10.39
C THR A 44 7.08 14.02 -10.77
N VAL A 45 5.95 13.85 -10.11
CA VAL A 45 4.93 12.86 -10.48
C VAL A 45 3.72 13.58 -11.06
N PHE A 46 3.01 12.93 -11.98
CA PHE A 46 1.81 13.43 -12.61
C PHE A 46 0.67 12.43 -12.39
N LYS A 47 -0.56 12.87 -12.70
CA LYS A 47 -1.71 11.96 -12.76
C LYS A 47 -1.43 10.88 -13.78
N TYR A 48 -1.65 9.62 -13.39
CA TYR A 48 -1.43 8.48 -14.28
C TYR A 48 -2.54 8.39 -15.33
N SER A 49 -2.13 8.14 -16.58
CA SER A 49 -3.03 7.66 -17.64
C SER A 49 -3.41 6.19 -17.41
N ASP A 50 -4.32 5.65 -18.22
CA ASP A 50 -4.66 4.24 -18.16
C ASP A 50 -3.46 3.34 -18.51
N GLU A 51 -2.63 3.74 -19.48
CA GLU A 51 -1.38 3.06 -19.81
C GLU A 51 -0.39 3.10 -18.64
N ASP A 52 -0.34 4.23 -17.92
CA ASP A 52 0.53 4.35 -16.76
C ASP A 52 0.11 3.40 -15.64
N TRP A 53 -1.19 3.27 -15.43
CA TRP A 53 -1.75 2.33 -14.48
C TRP A 53 -1.51 0.89 -14.87
N ILE A 54 -1.68 0.52 -16.14
CA ILE A 54 -1.39 -0.85 -16.62
C ILE A 54 0.09 -1.19 -16.34
N ALA A 55 1.00 -0.28 -16.65
CA ALA A 55 2.42 -0.49 -16.42
C ALA A 55 2.77 -0.56 -14.92
N PHE A 56 2.11 0.24 -14.08
CA PHE A 56 2.23 0.15 -12.62
C PHE A 56 1.69 -1.17 -12.08
N GLU A 57 0.49 -1.57 -12.48
CA GLU A 57 -0.19 -2.79 -12.04
C GLU A 57 0.64 -4.03 -12.40
N ASN A 58 1.27 -4.06 -13.58
CA ASN A 58 2.20 -5.13 -13.98
C ASN A 58 3.44 -5.21 -13.07
N GLN A 59 4.08 -4.07 -12.75
CA GLN A 59 5.22 -4.06 -11.83
C GLN A 59 4.82 -4.39 -10.39
N PHE A 60 3.63 -3.93 -9.97
CA PHE A 60 3.10 -4.23 -8.66
C PHE A 60 2.82 -5.73 -8.51
N ASN A 61 2.20 -6.36 -9.51
CA ASN A 61 1.92 -7.80 -9.49
C ASN A 61 3.20 -8.65 -9.49
N PHE A 62 4.29 -8.14 -10.05
CA PHE A 62 5.60 -8.79 -9.95
C PHE A 62 6.16 -8.76 -8.52
N ILE A 63 5.90 -7.68 -7.77
CA ILE A 63 6.35 -7.54 -6.37
C ILE A 63 5.43 -8.31 -5.41
N PHE A 64 4.12 -8.23 -5.63
CA PHE A 64 3.08 -8.85 -4.82
C PHE A 64 2.13 -9.69 -5.69
N PRO A 65 2.55 -10.89 -6.11
CA PRO A 65 1.71 -11.79 -6.91
C PRO A 65 0.36 -12.05 -6.24
N ASP A 66 -0.69 -12.09 -7.05
CA ASP A 66 -2.07 -12.42 -6.68
C ASP A 66 -2.71 -11.48 -5.64
N PHE A 67 -2.02 -10.44 -5.18
CA PHE A 67 -2.54 -9.54 -4.15
C PHE A 67 -3.82 -8.83 -4.60
N VAL A 68 -3.83 -8.29 -5.83
CA VAL A 68 -5.01 -7.59 -6.36
C VAL A 68 -6.15 -8.57 -6.58
N GLU A 69 -5.87 -9.80 -7.02
CA GLU A 69 -6.88 -10.86 -7.15
C GLU A 69 -7.49 -11.21 -5.80
N LYS A 70 -6.66 -11.49 -4.77
CA LYS A 70 -7.11 -11.70 -3.39
C LYS A 70 -7.95 -10.53 -2.89
N LEU A 71 -7.54 -9.30 -3.16
CA LEU A 71 -8.28 -8.09 -2.76
C LEU A 71 -9.67 -8.05 -3.41
N CYS A 72 -9.77 -8.35 -4.70
CA CYS A 72 -11.04 -8.42 -5.43
C CYS A 72 -11.95 -9.57 -4.92
N LEU A 73 -11.38 -10.73 -4.63
CA LEU A 73 -12.13 -11.87 -4.08
C LEU A 73 -12.65 -11.58 -2.65
N THR A 74 -11.82 -10.93 -1.82
CA THR A 74 -12.18 -10.59 -0.45
C THR A 74 -13.17 -9.43 -0.39
N PHE A 75 -13.04 -8.45 -1.29
CA PHE A 75 -13.87 -7.25 -1.34
C PHE A 75 -14.43 -7.00 -2.76
N PRO A 76 -15.44 -7.79 -3.21
CA PRO A 76 -15.95 -7.70 -4.59
C PRO A 76 -16.52 -6.32 -4.97
N GLN A 77 -17.00 -5.56 -3.99
CA GLN A 77 -17.54 -4.21 -4.15
C GLN A 77 -16.46 -3.11 -4.11
N MET A 78 -15.19 -3.47 -3.99
CA MET A 78 -14.08 -2.51 -4.00
C MET A 78 -13.86 -1.95 -5.40
N THR A 79 -13.93 -0.62 -5.52
CA THR A 79 -13.73 0.08 -6.78
C THR A 79 -12.27 0.03 -7.22
N LYS A 80 -12.02 0.15 -8.54
CA LYS A 80 -10.66 0.17 -9.09
C LYS A 80 -9.76 1.25 -8.46
N ASN A 81 -10.31 2.42 -8.15
CA ASN A 81 -9.56 3.48 -7.48
C ASN A 81 -9.20 3.14 -6.02
N GLU A 82 -10.10 2.48 -5.27
CA GLU A 82 -9.79 1.99 -3.92
C GLU A 82 -8.72 0.89 -3.96
N GLN A 83 -8.78 -0.02 -4.93
CA GLN A 83 -7.75 -1.05 -5.14
C GLN A 83 -6.38 -0.42 -5.43
N ARG A 84 -6.33 0.58 -6.32
CA ARG A 84 -5.10 1.34 -6.63
C ARG A 84 -4.55 2.08 -5.41
N CYS A 85 -5.42 2.66 -4.58
CA CYS A 85 -5.03 3.23 -3.29
C CYS A 85 -4.37 2.18 -2.39
N CYS A 86 -4.99 1.00 -2.23
CA CYS A 86 -4.43 -0.10 -1.43
C CYS A 86 -3.04 -0.51 -1.90
N CYS A 87 -2.84 -0.67 -3.21
CA CYS A 87 -1.53 -0.99 -3.80
C CYS A 87 -0.46 0.06 -3.44
N LEU A 88 -0.81 1.35 -3.57
CA LEU A 88 0.10 2.45 -3.26
C LEU A 88 0.39 2.59 -1.76
N PHE A 89 -0.59 2.31 -0.89
CA PHE A 89 -0.38 2.28 0.56
C PHE A 89 0.50 1.10 0.98
N LEU A 90 0.33 -0.07 0.38
CA LEU A 90 1.15 -1.24 0.65
C LEU A 90 2.62 -1.02 0.27
N LEU A 91 2.86 -0.29 -0.83
CA LEU A 91 4.18 0.19 -1.25
C LEU A 91 4.75 1.32 -0.37
N ASP A 92 4.04 1.79 0.66
CA ASP A 92 4.45 2.89 1.54
C ASP A 92 4.70 4.22 0.78
N ILE A 93 3.96 4.46 -0.31
CA ILE A 93 4.08 5.71 -1.09
C ILE A 93 3.50 6.88 -0.28
N LYS A 94 4.19 8.03 -0.32
CA LYS A 94 3.75 9.24 0.38
C LYS A 94 2.38 9.71 -0.11
N THR A 95 1.50 10.08 0.81
CA THR A 95 0.12 10.52 0.54
C THR A 95 0.03 11.64 -0.50
N GLY A 96 0.94 12.62 -0.47
CA GLY A 96 1.00 13.69 -1.47
C GLY A 96 1.23 13.17 -2.90
N ARG A 97 2.06 12.13 -3.07
CA ARG A 97 2.28 11.50 -4.38
C ARG A 97 1.09 10.67 -4.81
N ILE A 98 0.50 9.91 -3.89
CA ILE A 98 -0.73 9.15 -4.12
C ILE A 98 -1.83 10.08 -4.64
N ALA A 99 -1.99 11.26 -4.01
CA ALA A 99 -2.96 12.27 -4.41
C ALA A 99 -2.73 12.69 -5.87
N THR A 100 -1.50 13.07 -6.21
CA THR A 100 -1.14 13.48 -7.57
C THR A 100 -1.40 12.37 -8.60
N ILE A 101 -0.96 11.14 -8.32
CA ILE A 101 -1.07 9.99 -9.24
C ILE A 101 -2.54 9.64 -9.53
N LEU A 102 -3.39 9.66 -8.50
CA LEU A 102 -4.83 9.41 -8.65
C LEU A 102 -5.61 10.63 -9.17
N GLY A 103 -4.99 11.81 -9.23
CA GLY A 103 -5.67 13.05 -9.56
C GLY A 103 -6.66 13.51 -8.48
N LEU A 104 -6.32 13.28 -7.21
CA LEU A 104 -7.11 13.66 -6.02
C LEU A 104 -6.48 14.87 -5.31
N ALA A 105 -7.27 15.59 -4.52
CA ALA A 105 -6.75 16.62 -3.63
C ALA A 105 -5.92 15.99 -2.48
N PRO A 106 -4.83 16.62 -2.00
CA PRO A 106 -3.95 16.03 -0.98
C PRO A 106 -4.64 15.60 0.32
N ASN A 107 -5.64 16.36 0.77
CA ASN A 107 -6.45 16.06 1.96
C ASN A 107 -7.37 14.84 1.78
N THR A 108 -7.64 14.44 0.54
CA THR A 108 -8.58 13.37 0.20
C THR A 108 -7.95 12.00 0.46
N VAL A 109 -6.64 11.84 0.28
CA VAL A 109 -5.96 10.55 0.44
C VAL A 109 -6.01 10.04 1.87
N SER A 110 -5.76 10.90 2.86
CA SER A 110 -5.85 10.53 4.28
C SER A 110 -7.28 10.11 4.66
N LYS A 111 -8.28 10.77 4.10
CA LYS A 111 -9.70 10.38 4.27
C LYS A 111 -9.98 9.06 3.58
N TYR A 112 -9.46 8.83 2.37
CA TYR A 112 -9.60 7.58 1.64
C TYR A 112 -9.04 6.40 2.42
N ARG A 113 -7.87 6.54 3.04
CA ARG A 113 -7.30 5.50 3.91
C ARG A 113 -8.30 5.07 4.99
N LYS A 114 -8.88 6.03 5.71
CA LYS A 114 -9.85 5.77 6.76
C LYS A 114 -11.15 5.15 6.21
N VAL A 115 -11.69 5.71 5.13
CA VAL A 115 -12.93 5.23 4.50
C VAL A 115 -12.79 3.82 3.97
N ILE A 116 -11.68 3.48 3.30
CA ILE A 116 -11.38 2.12 2.84
C ILE A 116 -11.31 1.18 4.05
N TYR A 117 -10.60 1.58 5.11
CA TYR A 117 -10.51 0.76 6.32
C TYR A 117 -11.88 0.45 6.91
N GLU A 118 -12.70 1.49 7.13
CA GLU A 118 -14.06 1.36 7.70
C GLU A 118 -15.03 0.58 6.81
N LYS A 119 -14.86 0.64 5.49
CA LYS A 119 -15.76 -0.02 4.53
C LYS A 119 -15.48 -1.52 4.38
N TYR A 120 -14.23 -1.94 4.53
CA TYR A 120 -13.79 -3.29 4.16
C TYR A 120 -13.24 -4.11 5.33
N PHE A 121 -12.84 -3.50 6.45
CA PHE A 121 -12.22 -4.21 7.56
C PHE A 121 -12.97 -4.02 8.88
N ASP A 122 -12.93 -5.02 9.77
CA ASP A 122 -13.56 -4.93 11.10
C ASP A 122 -12.79 -3.96 12.01
N LEU A 123 -13.51 -2.97 12.53
CA LEU A 123 -13.01 -1.89 13.38
C LEU A 123 -12.77 -2.32 14.83
N LYS A 124 -13.07 -3.56 15.21
CA LYS A 124 -12.90 -4.06 16.58
C LYS A 124 -11.44 -4.12 17.03
N GLU A 125 -10.49 -4.09 16.11
CA GLU A 125 -9.06 -4.08 16.43
C GLU A 125 -8.42 -2.73 16.09
N GLU A 126 -7.60 -2.23 17.01
CA GLU A 126 -6.77 -1.04 16.81
C GLU A 126 -5.62 -1.40 15.85
N ARG A 127 -5.94 -1.37 14.55
CA ARG A 127 -5.05 -1.68 13.43
C ARG A 127 -5.17 -0.60 12.36
N THR A 128 -4.12 -0.47 11.55
CA THR A 128 -4.15 0.41 10.37
C THR A 128 -4.60 -0.34 9.13
N LEU A 129 -4.99 0.39 8.07
CA LEU A 129 -5.26 -0.20 6.77
C LEU A 129 -4.05 -0.98 6.27
N GLU A 130 -2.85 -0.38 6.35
CA GLU A 130 -1.60 -0.99 5.93
C GLU A 130 -1.33 -2.31 6.68
N ASP A 131 -1.67 -2.41 7.96
CA ASP A 131 -1.53 -3.67 8.71
C ASP A 131 -2.39 -4.78 8.11
N ARG A 132 -3.66 -4.48 7.77
CA ARG A 132 -4.56 -5.45 7.16
C ARG A 132 -4.15 -5.84 5.75
N LEU A 133 -3.71 -4.88 4.94
CA LEU A 133 -3.20 -5.17 3.60
C LEU A 133 -1.95 -6.04 3.66
N PHE A 134 -1.09 -5.83 4.65
CA PHE A 134 0.11 -6.66 4.87
C PHE A 134 -0.24 -8.10 5.30
N GLU A 135 -1.38 -8.33 5.94
CA GLU A 135 -1.84 -9.69 6.28
C GLU A 135 -2.35 -10.46 5.04
N MET A 136 -2.56 -9.78 3.91
CA MET A 136 -3.07 -10.38 2.66
C MET A 136 -1.97 -10.77 1.66
N ILE A 137 -0.71 -10.32 1.87
CA ILE A 137 0.44 -10.72 1.04
C ILE A 137 0.93 -12.10 1.45
#